data_AF-A0A4V6PCV8-F1
#
_entry.id   AF-A0A4V6PCV8-F1
#
_cell.length_a   1.000
_cell.length_b   1.000
_cell.length_c   1.000
_cell.angle_alpha   90.00
_cell.angle_beta   90.00
_cell.angle_gamma   90.00
#
_symmetry.space_group_name_H-M   'P 1'
#
loop_
_entity.id
_entity.type
_entity.pdbx_description
1 polymer ?
#
loop_
_entity_poly.entity_id
_entity_poly.type
_entity_poly.pdbx_seq_one_letter_code
_entity_poly.pdbx_strand_id
1 'polypeptide(L)'
;MTHVWESQLPLLVVLLVLGTMAKVITVRSGGEPGALSRLGPAVLVPGRLRVPALLVCAAGELVLAAGLLATGHAIFRWATVAFFAMSTYVLLELRRRRPDAGCGCFGEVSSAPVGVRSIGRTVVLTGMAGMSVLAPVPGWVAVLHPSWLTAAGVALLLVLSPETAELIERARFRAPCEQRRGPSESATLARLRSSGAWRAHREGLTSLEPYDSWRELCWRFFAFQNHDHDDVVFAVYLSGRRPAVRMAVVGSEGSESLTEYTPVSA
;
A
#
# COMPACT_ATOMS: atom_id res chain seq x y z
N MET A 1 -29.93 -9.80 -27.60
CA MET A 1 -29.74 -9.20 -26.25
C MET A 1 -29.14 -10.18 -25.23
N THR A 2 -28.61 -11.34 -25.64
CA THR A 2 -28.06 -12.38 -24.74
C THR A 2 -26.64 -12.09 -24.25
N HIS A 3 -25.86 -11.29 -24.99
CA HIS A 3 -24.45 -11.00 -24.66
C HIS A 3 -24.22 -10.17 -23.37
N VAL A 4 -25.26 -9.51 -22.85
CA VAL A 4 -25.12 -8.59 -21.70
C VAL A 4 -24.89 -9.35 -20.38
N TRP A 5 -25.51 -10.52 -20.23
CA TRP A 5 -25.44 -11.34 -19.01
C TRP A 5 -24.10 -12.08 -18.92
N GLU A 6 -23.61 -12.53 -20.07
CA GLU A 6 -22.39 -13.32 -20.21
C GLU A 6 -21.14 -12.44 -20.07
N SER A 7 -21.22 -11.18 -20.52
CA SER A 7 -20.09 -10.24 -20.53
C SER A 7 -19.53 -9.92 -19.15
N GLN A 8 -20.30 -10.18 -18.07
CA GLN A 8 -19.89 -9.91 -16.69
C GLN A 8 -19.07 -11.05 -16.07
N LEU A 9 -19.18 -12.27 -16.59
CA LEU A 9 -18.52 -13.45 -16.01
C LEU A 9 -16.98 -13.34 -16.01
N PRO A 10 -16.30 -12.93 -17.11
CA PRO A 10 -14.84 -12.79 -17.12
C PRO A 10 -14.34 -11.79 -16.08
N LEU A 11 -15.05 -10.67 -15.92
CA LEU A 11 -14.73 -9.62 -14.95
C LEU A 11 -14.79 -10.14 -13.51
N LEU A 12 -15.86 -10.84 -13.16
CA LEU A 12 -16.04 -11.41 -11.82
C LEU A 12 -14.97 -12.45 -11.50
N VAL A 13 -14.66 -13.34 -12.46
CA VAL A 13 -13.61 -14.36 -12.30
C VAL A 13 -12.25 -13.70 -12.07
N VAL A 14 -11.86 -12.75 -12.93
CA VAL A 14 -10.57 -12.05 -12.81
C VAL A 14 -10.47 -11.33 -11.46
N LEU A 15 -11.52 -10.64 -11.03
CA LEU A 15 -11.51 -9.92 -9.75
C LEU A 15 -11.45 -10.83 -8.54
N LEU A 16 -12.16 -11.96 -8.55
CA LEU A 16 -12.07 -12.96 -7.48
C LEU A 16 -10.65 -13.53 -7.40
N VAL A 17 -10.03 -13.87 -8.53
CA VAL A 17 -8.64 -14.36 -8.59
C VAL A 17 -7.65 -13.31 -8.07
N LEU A 18 -7.77 -12.06 -8.51
CA LEU A 18 -6.93 -10.97 -8.03
C LEU A 18 -7.13 -10.73 -6.52
N GLY A 19 -8.38 -10.82 -6.03
CA GLY A 19 -8.72 -10.76 -4.61
C GLY A 19 -8.04 -11.87 -3.80
N THR A 20 -8.07 -13.11 -4.29
CA THR A 20 -7.37 -14.25 -3.70
C THR A 20 -5.87 -14.00 -3.63
N MET A 21 -5.25 -13.61 -4.76
CA MET A 21 -3.81 -13.36 -4.84
C MET A 21 -3.39 -12.27 -3.85
N ALA A 22 -4.13 -11.16 -3.78
CA ALA A 22 -3.82 -10.07 -2.88
C ALA A 22 -3.88 -10.49 -1.41
N LYS A 23 -4.88 -11.28 -1.01
CA LYS A 23 -5.00 -11.81 0.36
C LYS A 23 -3.86 -12.78 0.69
N VAL A 24 -3.49 -13.68 -0.23
CA VAL A 24 -2.38 -14.63 -0.03
C VAL A 24 -1.04 -13.91 0.07
N ILE A 25 -0.78 -12.93 -0.81
CA ILE A 25 0.44 -12.11 -0.76
C ILE A 25 0.53 -11.38 0.58
N THR A 26 -0.57 -10.77 1.03
CA THR A 26 -0.64 -10.06 2.32
C THR A 26 -0.30 -10.97 3.51
N VAL A 27 -0.80 -12.22 3.50
CA VAL A 27 -0.46 -13.19 4.54
C VAL A 27 1.01 -13.62 4.46
N ARG A 28 1.55 -13.81 3.26
CA ARG A 28 2.94 -14.23 3.04
C ARG A 28 3.98 -13.14 3.31
N SER A 29 3.64 -11.88 3.06
CA SER A 29 4.54 -10.74 3.30
C SER A 29 4.70 -10.39 4.78
N GLY A 30 3.92 -11.03 5.67
CA GLY A 30 4.01 -10.84 7.11
C GLY A 30 3.68 -9.41 7.54
N GLY A 31 2.73 -8.76 6.84
CA GLY A 31 2.35 -7.36 7.05
C GLY A 31 2.21 -7.02 8.54
N GLU A 32 2.80 -5.90 8.96
CA GLU A 32 2.82 -5.47 10.36
C GLU A 32 1.40 -5.49 10.96
N PRO A 33 1.23 -5.70 12.28
CA PRO A 33 -0.08 -5.82 12.94
C PRO A 33 -1.04 -4.65 12.65
N GLY A 34 -0.51 -3.48 12.27
CA GLY A 34 -1.24 -2.28 11.85
C GLY A 34 -1.74 -2.27 10.40
N ALA A 35 -1.17 -3.08 9.50
CA ALA A 35 -1.66 -3.27 8.13
C ALA A 35 -2.88 -4.23 8.14
N LEU A 36 -2.78 -5.32 8.91
CA LEU A 36 -3.84 -6.32 9.16
C LEU A 36 -5.07 -5.77 9.89
N SER A 37 -4.93 -4.68 10.66
CA SER A 37 -6.04 -4.02 11.35
C SER A 37 -6.87 -3.10 10.45
N ARG A 38 -6.45 -2.86 9.20
CA ARG A 38 -7.17 -2.03 8.22
C ARG A 38 -7.77 -2.87 7.08
N LEU A 39 -7.76 -4.18 7.24
CA LEU A 39 -8.12 -5.16 6.21
C LEU A 39 -9.54 -5.71 6.45
N GLY A 40 -10.56 -4.93 6.11
CA GLY A 40 -11.94 -5.41 5.94
C GLY A 40 -12.56 -6.07 7.19
N PRO A 41 -13.50 -7.04 7.04
CA PRO A 41 -14.23 -7.62 8.18
C PRO A 41 -13.32 -8.31 9.23
N ALA A 42 -12.03 -8.50 8.96
CA ALA A 42 -11.04 -8.94 9.95
C ALA A 42 -10.86 -7.93 11.11
N VAL A 43 -11.37 -6.70 10.98
CA VAL A 43 -11.53 -5.75 12.09
C VAL A 43 -12.48 -6.30 13.17
N LEU A 44 -13.49 -7.07 12.79
CA LEU A 44 -14.48 -7.66 13.70
C LEU A 44 -13.95 -8.92 14.40
N VAL A 45 -12.79 -9.41 13.98
CA VAL A 45 -12.22 -10.70 14.41
C VAL A 45 -11.00 -10.46 15.30
N PRO A 46 -10.86 -11.19 16.43
CA PRO A 46 -9.70 -11.08 17.32
C PRO A 46 -8.38 -11.27 16.55
N GLY A 47 -7.32 -10.58 16.96
CA GLY A 47 -6.03 -10.54 16.24
C GLY A 47 -5.46 -11.91 15.84
N ARG A 48 -5.67 -12.93 16.68
CA ARG A 48 -5.23 -14.32 16.45
C ARG A 48 -5.98 -15.04 15.32
N LEU A 49 -7.18 -14.58 14.99
CA LEU A 49 -8.07 -15.19 13.98
C LEU A 49 -8.10 -14.40 12.65
N ARG A 50 -7.37 -13.29 12.53
CA ARG A 50 -7.35 -12.47 11.31
C ARG A 50 -6.74 -13.18 10.10
N VAL A 51 -5.57 -13.81 10.31
CA VAL A 51 -4.88 -14.59 9.26
C VAL A 51 -5.73 -15.77 8.78
N PRO A 52 -6.28 -16.65 9.67
CA PRO A 52 -7.12 -17.74 9.20
C PRO A 52 -8.41 -17.23 8.54
N ALA A 53 -9.02 -16.15 9.02
CA ALA A 53 -10.20 -15.57 8.37
C ALA A 53 -9.90 -15.06 6.94
N LEU A 54 -8.76 -14.40 6.74
CA LEU A 54 -8.31 -13.95 5.42
C LEU A 54 -8.06 -15.13 4.46
N LEU A 55 -7.45 -16.22 4.96
CA LEU A 55 -7.21 -17.43 4.16
C LEU A 55 -8.50 -18.16 3.79
N VAL A 56 -9.45 -18.27 4.72
CA VAL A 56 -10.78 -18.84 4.45
C VAL A 56 -11.52 -18.02 3.40
N CYS A 57 -11.46 -16.69 3.50
CA CYS A 57 -12.05 -15.80 2.51
C CYS A 57 -11.38 -15.95 1.13
N ALA A 58 -10.05 -16.02 1.08
CA ALA A 58 -9.29 -16.26 -0.16
C ALA A 58 -9.65 -17.62 -0.79
N ALA A 59 -9.77 -18.68 0.02
CA ALA A 59 -10.21 -19.99 -0.45
C ALA A 59 -11.64 -19.94 -1.02
N GLY A 60 -12.56 -19.25 -0.34
CA GLY A 60 -13.93 -19.02 -0.82
C GLY A 60 -13.97 -18.28 -2.17
N GLU A 61 -13.18 -17.21 -2.31
CA GLU A 61 -13.05 -16.48 -3.58
C GLU A 61 -12.55 -17.38 -4.71
N LEU A 62 -11.54 -18.22 -4.43
CA LEU A 62 -10.99 -19.15 -5.42
C LEU A 62 -11.99 -20.21 -5.84
N VAL A 63 -12.76 -20.77 -4.89
CA VAL A 63 -13.83 -21.73 -5.18
C VAL A 63 -14.93 -21.10 -6.04
N LEU A 64 -15.34 -19.86 -5.73
CA LEU A 64 -16.31 -19.13 -6.54
C LEU A 64 -15.77 -18.86 -7.95
N ALA A 65 -14.52 -18.42 -8.08
CA ALA A 65 -13.89 -18.17 -9.37
C ALA A 65 -13.82 -19.45 -10.23
N ALA A 66 -13.36 -20.56 -9.65
CA ALA A 66 -13.30 -21.85 -10.33
C ALA A 66 -14.69 -22.35 -10.73
N GLY A 67 -15.67 -22.24 -9.83
CA GLY A 67 -17.06 -22.63 -10.08
C GLY A 67 -17.71 -21.82 -11.20
N LEU A 68 -17.51 -20.50 -11.22
CA LEU A 68 -18.01 -19.63 -12.30
C LEU A 68 -17.31 -19.90 -13.64
N LEU A 69 -16.02 -20.22 -13.62
CA LEU A 69 -15.24 -20.47 -14.83
C LEU A 69 -15.60 -21.81 -15.46
N ALA A 70 -15.64 -22.88 -14.65
CA ALA A 70 -15.81 -24.25 -15.11
C ALA A 70 -17.27 -24.68 -15.27
N THR A 71 -18.21 -24.04 -14.56
CA THR A 71 -19.60 -24.50 -14.50
C THR A 71 -20.62 -23.40 -14.80
N GLY A 72 -21.81 -23.80 -15.27
CA GLY A 72 -22.98 -22.93 -15.40
C GLY A 72 -23.94 -23.04 -14.21
N HIS A 73 -23.55 -23.68 -13.10
CA HIS A 73 -24.46 -23.98 -12.00
C HIS A 73 -24.91 -22.71 -11.27
N ALA A 74 -26.22 -22.60 -11.04
CA ALA A 74 -26.83 -21.46 -10.36
C ALA A 74 -26.29 -21.26 -8.93
N ILE A 75 -25.85 -22.33 -8.25
CA ILE A 75 -25.29 -22.27 -6.90
C ILE A 75 -24.10 -21.31 -6.83
N PHE A 76 -23.12 -21.44 -7.73
CA PHE A 76 -21.94 -20.57 -7.73
C PHE A 76 -22.31 -19.12 -8.02
N ARG A 77 -23.29 -18.88 -8.89
CA ARG A 77 -23.74 -17.53 -9.24
C ARG A 77 -24.44 -16.83 -8.09
N TRP A 78 -25.40 -17.51 -7.47
CA TRP A 78 -26.06 -17.00 -6.28
C TRP A 78 -25.09 -16.82 -5.11
N ALA A 79 -24.13 -17.74 -4.94
CA ALA A 79 -23.08 -17.59 -3.94
C ALA A 79 -22.19 -16.37 -4.22
N THR A 80 -21.85 -16.07 -5.48
CA THR A 80 -21.12 -14.84 -5.85
C THR A 80 -21.95 -13.58 -5.60
N VAL A 81 -23.26 -13.59 -5.90
CA VAL A 81 -24.17 -12.49 -5.54
C VAL A 81 -24.17 -12.26 -4.05
N ALA A 82 -24.38 -13.32 -3.26
CA ALA A 82 -24.38 -13.25 -1.80
C ALA A 82 -23.05 -12.75 -1.25
N PHE A 83 -21.92 -13.20 -1.81
CA PHE A 83 -20.58 -12.78 -1.42
C PHE A 83 -20.36 -11.29 -1.62
N PHE A 84 -20.68 -10.75 -2.81
CA PHE A 84 -20.54 -9.32 -3.07
C PHE A 84 -21.58 -8.47 -2.34
N ALA A 85 -22.81 -8.98 -2.16
CA ALA A 85 -23.84 -8.30 -1.37
C ALA A 85 -23.42 -8.19 0.11
N MET A 86 -22.92 -9.28 0.69
CA MET A 86 -22.38 -9.29 2.05
C MET A 86 -21.18 -8.34 2.18
N SER A 87 -20.27 -8.36 1.20
CA SER A 87 -19.14 -7.42 1.17
C SER A 87 -19.62 -5.97 1.13
N THR A 88 -20.58 -5.64 0.27
CA THR A 88 -21.19 -4.30 0.18
C THR A 88 -21.84 -3.89 1.50
N TYR A 89 -22.60 -4.79 2.13
CA TYR A 89 -23.21 -4.55 3.43
C TYR A 89 -22.17 -4.26 4.52
N VAL A 90 -21.12 -5.08 4.61
CA VAL A 90 -20.02 -4.87 5.55
C VAL A 90 -19.34 -3.51 5.33
N LEU A 91 -19.11 -3.11 4.08
CA LEU A 91 -18.52 -1.80 3.78
C LEU A 91 -19.42 -0.63 4.16
N LEU A 92 -20.73 -0.75 3.93
CA LEU A 92 -21.71 0.25 4.37
C LEU A 92 -21.72 0.37 5.89
N GLU A 93 -21.68 -0.75 6.61
CA GLU A 93 -21.69 -0.77 8.06
C GLU A 93 -20.36 -0.24 8.65
N LEU A 94 -19.22 -0.60 8.05
CA LEU A 94 -17.92 -0.04 8.42
C LEU A 94 -17.88 1.47 8.21
N ARG A 95 -18.39 1.98 7.08
CA ARG A 95 -18.48 3.43 6.83
C ARG A 95 -19.36 4.14 7.86
N ARG A 96 -20.43 3.49 8.34
CA ARG A 96 -21.31 4.04 9.38
C ARG A 96 -20.66 4.06 10.76
N ARG A 97 -19.89 3.03 11.12
CA ARG A 97 -19.34 2.87 12.49
C ARG A 97 -17.89 3.35 12.67
N ARG A 98 -17.06 3.28 11.64
CA ARG A 98 -15.60 3.53 11.66
C ARG A 98 -15.12 4.06 10.29
N PRO A 99 -15.39 5.33 9.94
CA PRO A 99 -15.03 5.88 8.63
C PRO A 99 -13.52 5.86 8.33
N ASP A 100 -12.68 5.79 9.37
CA ASP A 100 -11.20 5.76 9.25
C ASP A 100 -10.62 4.35 9.02
N ALA A 101 -11.44 3.30 9.05
CA ALA A 101 -10.98 1.93 8.80
C ALA A 101 -10.90 1.64 7.29
N GLY A 102 -9.88 0.88 6.87
CA GLY A 102 -9.74 0.43 5.47
C GLY A 102 -10.68 -0.72 5.10
N CYS A 103 -10.97 -0.84 3.80
CA CYS A 103 -11.97 -1.78 3.27
C CYS A 103 -11.44 -3.21 3.07
N GLY A 104 -10.13 -3.38 2.88
CA GLY A 104 -9.43 -4.66 2.80
C GLY A 104 -9.87 -5.69 1.76
N CYS A 105 -10.84 -5.38 0.89
CA CYS A 105 -11.32 -6.29 -0.13
C CYS A 105 -10.22 -6.78 -1.11
N PHE A 106 -9.13 -6.00 -1.25
CA PHE A 106 -7.99 -6.28 -2.14
C PHE A 106 -6.63 -6.33 -1.40
N GLY A 107 -6.59 -6.73 -0.14
CA GLY A 107 -5.31 -6.78 0.61
C GLY A 107 -4.73 -5.39 0.91
N GLU A 108 -3.43 -5.30 1.23
CA GLU A 108 -2.72 -4.05 1.59
C GLU A 108 -2.75 -2.97 0.49
N VAL A 109 -3.10 -3.36 -0.74
CA VAL A 109 -3.23 -2.47 -1.89
C VAL A 109 -4.38 -1.47 -1.69
N SER A 110 -5.39 -1.76 -0.86
CA SER A 110 -6.53 -0.87 -0.59
C SER A 110 -6.61 -0.44 0.88
N SER A 111 -5.55 0.26 1.32
CA SER A 111 -5.38 0.76 2.68
C SER A 111 -5.94 2.17 2.90
N ALA A 112 -6.44 2.82 1.85
CA ALA A 112 -7.16 4.09 1.92
C ALA A 112 -8.48 3.93 2.71
N PRO A 113 -8.92 4.98 3.45
CA PRO A 113 -10.20 4.97 4.17
C PRO A 113 -11.36 4.60 3.24
N VAL A 114 -12.43 4.00 3.78
CA VAL A 114 -13.58 3.52 2.98
C VAL A 114 -14.31 4.70 2.32
N GLY A 115 -13.86 5.06 1.12
CA GLY A 115 -14.45 6.10 0.30
C GLY A 115 -15.74 5.64 -0.40
N VAL A 116 -16.58 6.61 -0.79
CA VAL A 116 -17.83 6.38 -1.55
C VAL A 116 -17.59 5.55 -2.81
N ARG A 117 -16.42 5.71 -3.44
CA ARG A 117 -15.98 4.97 -4.62
C ARG A 117 -15.82 3.47 -4.36
N SER A 118 -15.28 3.07 -3.21
CA SER A 118 -15.11 1.65 -2.87
C SER A 118 -16.45 0.95 -2.67
N ILE A 119 -17.41 1.62 -2.04
CA ILE A 119 -18.80 1.14 -1.91
C ILE A 119 -19.46 1.08 -3.29
N GLY A 120 -19.29 2.12 -4.12
CA GLY A 120 -19.79 2.12 -5.50
C GLY A 120 -19.27 0.93 -6.30
N ARG A 121 -17.97 0.61 -6.18
CA ARG A 121 -17.36 -0.56 -6.81
C ARG A 121 -18.03 -1.86 -6.35
N THR A 122 -18.21 -2.08 -5.04
CA THR A 122 -18.82 -3.33 -4.58
C THR A 122 -20.30 -3.43 -4.96
N VAL A 123 -21.05 -2.32 -4.97
CA VAL A 123 -22.44 -2.28 -5.47
C VAL A 123 -22.50 -2.66 -6.94
N VAL A 124 -21.60 -2.13 -7.77
CA VAL A 124 -21.50 -2.49 -9.19
C VAL A 124 -21.17 -3.97 -9.35
N LEU A 125 -20.24 -4.51 -8.55
CA LEU A 125 -19.91 -5.94 -8.57
C LEU A 125 -21.09 -6.82 -8.15
N THR A 126 -21.86 -6.41 -7.13
CA THR A 126 -23.11 -7.09 -6.76
C THR A 126 -24.11 -7.08 -7.91
N GLY A 127 -24.26 -5.95 -8.61
CA GLY A 127 -25.11 -5.83 -9.79
C GLY A 127 -24.65 -6.74 -10.93
N MET A 128 -23.37 -6.71 -11.27
CA MET A 128 -22.75 -7.59 -12.28
C MET A 128 -22.93 -9.07 -11.94
N ALA A 129 -22.76 -9.44 -10.66
CA ALA A 129 -23.02 -10.79 -10.19
C ALA A 129 -24.49 -11.18 -10.37
N GLY A 130 -25.43 -10.27 -10.05
CA GLY A 130 -26.87 -10.47 -10.24
C GLY A 130 -27.25 -10.69 -11.70
N MET A 131 -26.64 -9.91 -12.60
CA MET A 131 -26.78 -10.08 -14.05
C MET A 131 -26.26 -11.45 -14.51
N SER A 132 -25.17 -11.95 -13.92
CA SER A 132 -24.60 -13.24 -14.29
C SER A 132 -25.49 -14.45 -13.97
N VAL A 133 -26.45 -14.32 -13.03
CA VAL A 133 -27.39 -15.40 -12.65
C VAL A 133 -28.14 -15.95 -13.87
N LEU A 134 -28.52 -15.07 -14.79
CA LEU A 134 -29.31 -15.36 -15.97
C LEU A 134 -28.49 -15.80 -17.20
N ALA A 135 -27.15 -15.82 -17.11
CA ALA A 135 -26.31 -16.20 -18.25
C ALA A 135 -26.46 -17.70 -18.57
N PRO A 136 -26.73 -18.16 -19.79
CA PRO A 136 -26.88 -19.60 -20.05
C PRO A 136 -25.55 -20.36 -20.18
N VAL A 137 -24.41 -19.68 -20.05
CA VAL A 137 -23.07 -20.23 -20.37
C VAL A 137 -22.11 -20.26 -19.17
N PRO A 138 -21.13 -21.18 -19.17
CA PRO A 138 -20.01 -21.15 -18.23
C PRO A 138 -19.03 -20.01 -18.57
N GLY A 139 -18.27 -19.54 -17.58
CA GLY A 139 -17.40 -18.37 -17.71
C GLY A 139 -16.30 -18.51 -18.76
N TRP A 140 -15.77 -19.72 -19.00
CA TRP A 140 -14.71 -19.92 -19.99
C TRP A 140 -15.16 -19.59 -21.42
N VAL A 141 -16.44 -19.83 -21.74
CA VAL A 141 -17.02 -19.49 -23.06
C VAL A 141 -17.11 -17.97 -23.21
N ALA A 142 -17.52 -17.27 -22.16
CA ALA A 142 -17.61 -15.81 -22.14
C ALA A 142 -16.22 -15.13 -22.26
N VAL A 143 -15.14 -15.79 -21.81
CA VAL A 143 -13.77 -15.29 -21.98
C VAL A 143 -13.32 -15.33 -23.44
N LEU A 144 -13.70 -16.38 -24.18
CA LEU A 144 -13.31 -16.53 -25.58
C LEU A 144 -14.04 -15.55 -26.52
N HIS A 145 -15.15 -14.97 -26.07
CA HIS A 145 -15.97 -14.04 -26.86
C HIS A 145 -16.13 -12.70 -26.14
N PRO A 146 -15.04 -11.91 -26.03
CA PRO A 146 -15.08 -10.64 -25.33
C PRO A 146 -16.03 -9.67 -26.04
N SER A 147 -16.87 -9.00 -25.26
CA SER A 147 -17.83 -8.02 -25.76
C SER A 147 -17.41 -6.60 -25.37
N TRP A 148 -17.92 -5.59 -26.10
CA TRP A 148 -17.71 -4.19 -25.73
C TRP A 148 -18.26 -3.86 -24.33
N LEU A 149 -19.28 -4.59 -23.85
CA LEU A 149 -19.84 -4.47 -22.51
C LEU A 149 -18.86 -4.92 -21.43
N THR A 150 -18.03 -5.92 -21.73
CA THR A 150 -16.94 -6.34 -20.86
C THR A 150 -15.92 -5.20 -20.74
N ALA A 151 -15.56 -4.55 -21.85
CA ALA A 151 -14.67 -3.38 -21.83
C ALA A 151 -15.28 -2.18 -21.08
N ALA A 152 -16.58 -1.91 -21.26
CA ALA A 152 -17.31 -0.88 -20.53
C ALA A 152 -17.35 -1.18 -19.01
N GLY A 153 -17.53 -2.44 -18.63
CA GLY A 153 -17.46 -2.90 -17.24
C GLY A 153 -16.08 -2.69 -16.63
N VAL A 154 -15.01 -3.02 -17.37
CA VAL A 154 -13.62 -2.71 -16.96
C VAL A 154 -13.44 -1.21 -16.75
N ALA A 155 -13.87 -0.38 -17.70
CA ALA A 155 -13.75 1.07 -17.61
C ALA A 155 -14.49 1.64 -16.39
N LEU A 156 -15.72 1.17 -16.15
CA LEU A 156 -16.50 1.55 -14.97
C LEU A 156 -15.79 1.18 -13.66
N LEU A 157 -15.23 -0.03 -13.59
CA LEU A 157 -14.47 -0.48 -12.42
C LEU A 157 -13.18 0.32 -12.21
N LEU A 158 -12.50 0.72 -13.28
CA LEU A 158 -11.32 1.59 -13.22
C LEU A 158 -11.68 2.98 -12.69
N VAL A 159 -12.77 3.59 -13.18
CA VAL A 159 -13.28 4.88 -12.71
C VAL A 159 -13.69 4.83 -11.23
N LEU A 160 -14.25 3.71 -10.80
CA LEU A 160 -14.63 3.47 -9.40
C LEU A 160 -13.47 2.99 -8.52
N SER A 161 -12.30 2.67 -9.08
CA SER A 161 -11.15 2.19 -8.31
C SER A 161 -10.36 3.39 -7.76
N PRO A 162 -10.41 3.66 -6.45
CA PRO A 162 -9.65 4.76 -5.84
C PRO A 162 -8.13 4.58 -6.00
N GLU A 163 -7.68 3.34 -6.20
CA GLU A 163 -6.27 2.98 -6.40
C GLU A 163 -5.66 3.61 -7.66
N THR A 164 -6.46 3.91 -8.68
CA THR A 164 -5.95 4.53 -9.91
C THR A 164 -5.50 5.97 -9.66
N ALA A 165 -6.28 6.74 -8.90
CA ALA A 165 -5.91 8.09 -8.52
C ALA A 165 -4.65 8.09 -7.65
N GLU A 166 -4.54 7.17 -6.69
CA GLU A 166 -3.39 7.06 -5.79
C GLU A 166 -2.14 6.50 -6.50
N LEU A 167 -2.29 5.58 -7.45
CA LEU A 167 -1.20 5.10 -8.32
C LEU A 167 -0.74 6.20 -9.30
N ILE A 168 -1.68 6.96 -9.87
CA ILE A 168 -1.38 8.11 -10.73
C ILE A 168 -0.69 9.21 -9.92
N GLU A 169 -1.14 9.47 -8.69
CA GLU A 169 -0.49 10.42 -7.79
C GLU A 169 0.87 9.92 -7.32
N ARG A 170 1.06 8.64 -6.98
CA ARG A 170 2.39 8.08 -6.69
C ARG A 170 3.32 8.08 -7.90
N ALA A 171 2.78 7.91 -9.10
CA ALA A 171 3.54 7.99 -10.35
C ALA A 171 3.89 9.44 -10.72
N ARG A 172 2.99 10.39 -10.47
CA ARG A 172 3.19 11.83 -10.69
C ARG A 172 4.03 12.49 -9.61
N PHE A 173 3.84 12.08 -8.35
CA PHE A 173 4.50 12.57 -7.15
C PHE A 173 5.28 11.42 -6.53
N ARG A 174 6.57 11.36 -6.84
CA ARG A 174 7.52 10.43 -6.22
C ARG A 174 7.45 10.63 -4.71
N ALA A 175 7.03 9.61 -3.95
CA ALA A 175 6.84 9.70 -2.50
C ALA A 175 7.97 10.50 -1.83
N PRO A 176 7.67 11.47 -0.94
CA PRO A 176 8.68 12.27 -0.27
C PRO A 176 9.77 11.42 0.39
N CYS A 177 11.01 11.90 0.44
CA CYS A 177 12.15 11.08 0.84
C CYS A 177 12.07 10.59 2.29
N GLU A 178 11.35 11.31 3.15
CA GLU A 178 11.10 10.95 4.55
C GLU A 178 10.28 9.67 4.72
N GLN A 179 9.41 9.35 3.75
CA GLN A 179 8.55 8.16 3.77
C GLN A 179 9.18 6.93 3.10
N ARG A 180 10.32 7.11 2.42
CA ARG A 180 11.02 5.99 1.76
C ARG A 180 11.76 5.17 2.80
N ARG A 181 11.80 3.84 2.62
CA ARG A 181 12.82 3.01 3.29
C ARG A 181 14.18 3.52 2.83
N GLY A 182 14.88 4.22 3.73
CA GLY A 182 16.19 4.79 3.48
C GLY A 182 17.25 3.70 3.29
N PRO A 183 18.41 4.04 2.71
CA PRO A 183 19.57 3.16 2.70
C PRO A 183 19.93 2.74 4.13
N SER A 184 20.56 1.58 4.29
CA SER A 184 21.01 1.13 5.60
C SER A 184 21.93 2.17 6.24
N GLU A 185 21.95 2.19 7.57
CA GLU A 185 22.84 3.08 8.32
C GLU A 185 24.30 2.89 7.88
N SER A 186 24.74 1.64 7.77
CA SER A 186 26.09 1.29 7.31
C SER A 186 26.40 1.85 5.91
N ALA A 187 25.46 1.79 4.97
CA ALA A 187 25.65 2.35 3.63
C ALA A 187 25.73 3.88 3.66
N THR A 188 24.98 4.52 4.56
CA THR A 188 24.99 5.98 4.73
C THR A 188 26.26 6.45 5.43
N LEU A 189 26.73 5.70 6.42
CA LEU A 189 28.00 5.94 7.11
C LEU A 189 29.19 5.75 6.16
N ALA A 190 29.15 4.75 5.28
CA ALA A 190 30.17 4.58 4.24
C ALA A 190 30.22 5.79 3.29
N ARG A 191 29.05 6.34 2.91
CA ARG A 191 28.96 7.57 2.11
C ARG A 191 29.55 8.76 2.87
N LEU A 192 29.23 8.93 4.16
CA LEU A 192 29.84 9.95 5.01
C LEU A 192 31.37 9.81 4.99
N ARG A 193 31.89 8.61 5.27
CA ARG A 193 33.34 8.33 5.32
C ARG A 193 34.06 8.60 4.00
N SER A 194 33.37 8.46 2.87
CA SER A 194 33.90 8.79 1.54
C SER A 194 33.85 10.29 1.20
N SER A 195 33.12 11.09 1.98
CA SER A 195 32.91 12.52 1.70
C SER A 195 34.13 13.38 2.00
N GLY A 196 34.20 14.56 1.35
CA GLY A 196 35.23 15.56 1.66
C GLY A 196 35.09 16.13 3.08
N ALA A 197 33.85 16.35 3.54
CA ALA A 197 33.55 16.86 4.88
C ALA A 197 34.11 15.95 5.98
N TRP A 198 33.97 14.62 5.82
CA TRP A 198 34.56 13.65 6.73
C TRP A 198 36.08 13.70 6.74
N ARG A 199 36.72 13.69 5.55
CA ARG A 199 38.19 13.72 5.44
C ARG A 199 38.80 14.97 6.08
N ALA A 200 38.09 16.11 6.04
CA ALA A 200 38.54 17.35 6.62
C ALA A 200 38.48 17.39 8.16
N HIS A 201 37.59 16.62 8.81
CA HIS A 201 37.32 16.75 10.25
C HIS A 201 37.60 15.48 11.07
N ARG A 202 37.82 14.34 10.42
CA ARG A 202 38.05 13.04 11.11
C ARG A 202 39.22 13.03 12.09
N GLU A 203 40.21 13.90 11.90
CA GLU A 203 41.43 13.94 12.71
C GLU A 203 41.21 14.63 14.06
N GLY A 204 40.14 15.43 14.18
CA GLY A 204 39.75 16.05 15.45
C GLY A 204 38.73 15.25 16.25
N LEU A 205 38.35 14.05 15.80
CA LEU A 205 37.36 13.21 16.46
C LEU A 205 38.02 12.24 17.45
N THR A 206 37.40 12.09 18.61
CA THR A 206 37.84 11.13 19.65
C THR A 206 37.57 9.68 19.23
N SER A 207 36.54 9.45 18.40
CA SER A 207 36.19 8.13 17.86
C SER A 207 35.81 8.23 16.39
N LEU A 208 36.14 7.20 15.60
CA LEU A 208 35.71 7.05 14.20
C LEU A 208 34.33 6.40 14.05
N GLU A 209 33.75 5.96 15.17
CA GLU A 209 32.38 5.45 15.24
C GLU A 209 31.46 6.48 15.89
N PRO A 210 30.28 6.73 15.29
CA PRO A 210 29.31 7.65 15.86
C PRO A 210 28.77 7.06 17.17
N TYR A 211 28.59 7.90 18.19
CA TYR A 211 27.96 7.46 19.44
C TYR A 211 26.43 7.46 19.32
N ASP A 212 25.86 8.26 18.41
CA ASP A 212 24.43 8.30 18.11
C ASP A 212 24.15 8.56 16.62
N SER A 213 23.02 8.05 16.13
CA SER A 213 22.59 8.19 14.74
C SER A 213 21.06 8.15 14.56
N TRP A 214 20.47 9.28 14.20
CA TRP A 214 19.03 9.39 13.95
C TRP A 214 18.73 9.82 12.51
N ARG A 215 17.46 9.73 12.13
CA ARG A 215 16.98 10.12 10.81
C ARG A 215 15.89 11.15 11.01
N GLU A 216 16.06 12.31 10.40
CA GLU A 216 15.06 13.38 10.42
C GLU A 216 14.81 13.82 8.98
N LEU A 217 13.55 13.79 8.58
CA LEU A 217 13.13 14.05 7.20
C LEU A 217 13.97 13.24 6.18
N CYS A 218 14.65 13.94 5.27
CA CYS A 218 15.45 13.37 4.19
C CYS A 218 16.95 13.29 4.52
N TRP A 219 17.31 13.47 5.78
CA TRP A 219 18.68 13.48 6.27
C TRP A 219 18.90 12.38 7.30
N ARG A 220 20.09 11.79 7.29
CA ARG A 220 20.58 10.97 8.41
C ARG A 220 21.73 11.68 9.08
N PHE A 221 21.63 11.77 10.40
CA PHE A 221 22.58 12.45 11.25
C PHE A 221 23.47 11.41 11.92
N PHE A 222 24.73 11.77 12.11
CA PHE A 222 25.71 10.99 12.85
C PHE A 222 26.43 11.94 13.81
N ALA A 223 26.33 11.67 15.10
CA ALA A 223 26.98 12.44 16.14
C ALA A 223 28.29 11.77 16.58
N PHE A 224 29.34 12.58 16.68
CA PHE A 224 30.67 12.22 17.16
C PHE A 224 31.09 13.22 18.23
N GLN A 225 32.10 12.88 19.01
CA GLN A 225 32.73 13.84 19.93
C GLN A 225 34.11 14.23 19.41
N ASN A 226 34.47 15.50 19.53
CA ASN A 226 35.84 15.96 19.34
C ASN A 226 36.68 15.72 20.62
N HIS A 227 37.95 16.11 20.59
CA HIS A 227 38.86 16.02 21.75
C HIS A 227 38.50 17.00 22.88
N ASP A 228 37.77 18.06 22.57
CA ASP A 228 37.31 19.09 23.51
C ASP A 228 35.92 18.75 24.11
N HIS A 229 35.40 17.54 23.84
CA HIS A 229 34.08 17.05 24.25
C HIS A 229 32.86 17.80 23.65
N ASP A 230 33.04 18.56 22.57
CA ASP A 230 31.95 19.11 21.78
C ASP A 230 31.36 18.08 20.81
N ASP A 231 30.07 18.24 20.51
CA ASP A 231 29.34 17.39 19.58
C ASP A 231 29.59 17.82 18.13
N VAL A 232 30.18 16.92 17.34
CA VAL A 232 30.35 17.08 15.90
C VAL A 232 29.29 16.26 15.18
N VAL A 233 28.31 16.93 14.58
CA VAL A 233 27.17 16.29 13.91
C VAL A 233 27.32 16.41 12.40
N PHE A 234 27.35 15.27 11.71
CA PHE A 234 27.30 15.21 10.26
C PHE A 234 25.90 14.87 9.77
N ALA A 235 25.35 15.66 8.85
CA ALA A 235 24.08 15.41 8.18
C ALA A 235 24.30 14.94 6.74
N VAL A 236 23.86 13.73 6.41
CA VAL A 236 23.98 13.13 5.08
C VAL A 236 22.61 13.09 4.40
N TYR A 237 22.50 13.68 3.22
CA TYR A 237 21.27 13.64 2.44
C TYR A 237 21.01 12.23 1.89
N LEU A 238 19.79 11.70 2.03
CA LEU A 238 19.52 10.29 1.74
C LEU A 238 19.38 9.99 0.24
N SER A 239 19.24 11.01 -0.60
CA SER A 239 19.03 10.85 -2.03
C SER A 239 20.20 11.34 -2.88
N GLY A 240 20.26 10.84 -4.11
CA GLY A 240 21.31 11.17 -5.07
C GLY A 240 22.51 10.22 -5.04
N ARG A 241 23.27 10.23 -6.13
CA ARG A 241 24.48 9.40 -6.31
C ARG A 241 25.69 9.96 -5.55
N ARG A 242 25.70 11.28 -5.31
CA ARG A 242 26.68 12.02 -4.50
C ARG A 242 25.89 12.86 -3.49
N PRO A 243 25.55 12.31 -2.32
CA PRO A 243 24.71 13.02 -1.36
C PRO A 243 25.46 14.23 -0.80
N ALA A 244 24.72 15.31 -0.56
CA ALA A 244 25.25 16.44 0.20
C ALA A 244 25.55 15.98 1.63
N VAL A 245 26.71 16.39 2.15
CA VAL A 245 27.10 16.17 3.55
C VAL A 245 27.34 17.53 4.17
N ARG A 246 26.63 17.83 5.25
CA ARG A 246 26.80 19.04 6.06
C ARG A 246 27.36 18.65 7.43
N MET A 247 28.02 19.58 8.09
CA MET A 247 28.58 19.38 9.42
C MET A 247 28.29 20.60 10.28
N ALA A 248 28.00 20.37 11.56
CA ALA A 248 27.95 21.40 12.58
C ALA A 248 28.71 20.90 13.82
N VAL A 249 29.42 21.80 14.48
CA VAL A 249 29.99 21.59 15.82
C VAL A 249 29.06 22.30 16.81
N VAL A 250 28.65 21.59 17.85
CA VAL A 250 27.75 22.07 18.89
C VAL A 250 28.51 22.00 20.21
N GLY A 251 28.96 23.17 20.67
CA GLY A 251 29.72 23.28 21.91
C GLY A 251 28.84 23.24 23.17
N SER A 252 29.40 22.75 24.27
CA SER A 252 28.75 22.71 25.59
C SER A 252 28.66 24.10 26.25
N GLU A 253 29.62 24.99 25.98
CA GLU A 253 29.64 26.36 26.50
C GLU A 253 29.20 27.36 25.43
N GLY A 254 28.05 27.99 25.64
CA GLY A 254 27.67 29.22 24.93
C GLY A 254 27.31 29.00 23.46
N SER A 255 26.01 28.83 23.22
CA SER A 255 25.38 29.00 21.92
C SER A 255 25.76 30.33 21.25
N GLU A 256 26.80 30.35 20.42
CA GLU A 256 26.83 31.25 19.27
C GLU A 256 25.91 30.66 18.22
N SER A 257 24.75 31.30 18.11
CA SER A 257 23.70 31.02 17.15
C SER A 257 24.25 30.76 15.75
N LEU A 258 23.74 29.70 15.11
CA LEU A 258 23.79 29.47 13.66
C LEU A 258 23.74 30.80 12.90
N THR A 259 24.89 31.19 12.34
CA THR A 259 24.95 32.34 11.44
C THR A 259 24.23 31.95 10.15
N GLU A 260 23.14 32.68 9.92
CA GLU A 260 22.46 32.93 8.65
C GLU A 260 21.57 31.80 8.07
N TYR A 261 20.28 31.93 8.36
CA TYR A 261 19.20 31.37 7.55
C TYR A 261 19.36 31.84 6.10
N THR A 262 19.63 30.91 5.18
CA THR A 262 19.40 31.17 3.76
C THR A 262 17.88 31.33 3.57
N PRO A 263 17.36 32.47 3.08
CA PRO A 263 15.95 32.57 2.76
C PRO A 263 15.64 31.62 1.60
N VAL A 264 14.77 30.64 1.86
CA VAL A 264 14.19 29.82 0.82
C VAL A 264 13.04 30.63 0.24
N SER A 265 13.25 31.20 -0.95
CA SER A 265 12.18 31.81 -1.73
C SER A 265 11.10 30.75 -2.01
N ALA A 266 9.85 31.11 -1.71
CA ALA A 266 8.66 30.33 -2.01
C ALA A 266 8.45 30.15 -3.52
#